data_AF-A0A1A0HE01-F1
#
_entry.id   AF-A0A1A0HE01-F1
#
_cell.length_a   1.000
_cell.length_b   1.000
_cell.length_c   1.000
_cell.angle_alpha   90.00
_cell.angle_beta   90.00
_cell.angle_gamma   90.00
#
_symmetry.space_group_name_H-M   'P 1'
#
loop_
_entity.id
_entity.type
_entity.pdbx_description
1 polymer ?
#
loop_
_entity_poly.entity_id
_entity_poly.type
_entity_poly.pdbx_seq_one_letter_code
_entity_poly.pdbx_strand_id
1 'polypeptide(L)'
;MLVTTTPKFKIIQLSDMHIGQDTGACYDDYKFDIDTLEFVKSAIQQEGDVQLIVITGDMIDVPQTTHYGSVVLKALSPVFKSGIPFIFTFEDSDYRCTGHFNKIEILNFTASLRGCYNKQYDDLDHRLHGLSNGNLKICNVQSTSEDGQINLQNLSLKPANALVTYLDSEGKMVKDSQANYVYRVNHKQSSDTENKLLFLHYPLPNSRPKGTVKLIVSYNEKHELVTETGKKFLEDIKASGYKAVAVGHEHKTDACIWEENTIMLPLKDLRSCF
;
A
#
# COMPACT_ATOMS: atom_id res chain seq x y z
N MET A 1 -5.58 -0.24 14.54
CA MET A 1 -5.97 1.19 14.56
C MET A 1 -4.73 1.98 14.82
N LEU A 2 -4.53 3.09 14.10
CA LEU A 2 -3.42 4.01 14.27
C LEU A 2 -3.99 5.34 14.78
N VAL A 3 -3.38 5.91 15.82
CA VAL A 3 -3.81 7.18 16.41
C VAL A 3 -2.80 8.26 16.05
N THR A 4 -3.31 9.42 15.62
CA THR A 4 -2.52 10.63 15.36
C THR A 4 -3.09 11.81 16.14
N THR A 5 -2.25 12.79 16.47
CA THR A 5 -2.66 14.06 17.06
C THR A 5 -2.62 15.21 16.06
N THR A 6 -2.10 14.97 14.85
CA THR A 6 -1.96 16.00 13.81
C THR A 6 -3.13 15.96 12.83
N PRO A 7 -3.63 17.12 12.37
CA PRO A 7 -4.73 17.17 11.41
C PRO A 7 -4.34 16.64 10.03
N LYS A 8 -3.04 16.69 9.69
CA LYS A 8 -2.49 16.12 8.46
C LYS A 8 -1.95 14.72 8.74
N PHE A 9 -2.20 13.81 7.81
CA PHE A 9 -1.64 12.46 7.82
C PHE A 9 -0.85 12.20 6.53
N LYS A 10 0.42 11.79 6.63
CA LYS A 10 1.27 11.50 5.48
C LYS A 10 1.66 10.02 5.44
N ILE A 11 1.49 9.42 4.26
CA ILE A 11 1.82 8.03 3.94
C ILE A 11 2.87 8.03 2.83
N ILE A 12 3.91 7.23 2.96
CA ILE A 12 4.77 6.85 1.83
C ILE A 12 4.33 5.48 1.32
N GLN A 13 4.16 5.35 0.01
CA GLN A 13 4.08 4.05 -0.64
C GLN A 13 5.47 3.64 -1.14
N LEU A 14 5.85 2.38 -0.91
CA LEU A 14 6.99 1.74 -1.54
C LEU A 14 6.48 0.57 -2.38
N SER A 15 7.06 0.34 -3.54
CA SER A 15 6.70 -0.75 -4.45
C SER A 15 7.93 -1.14 -5.26
N ASP A 16 7.94 -2.37 -5.79
CA ASP A 16 8.89 -2.79 -6.84
C ASP A 16 10.36 -2.62 -6.42
N MET A 17 10.66 -2.86 -5.13
CA MET A 17 11.99 -2.70 -4.59
C MET A 17 12.94 -3.80 -5.07
N HIS A 18 12.41 -5.02 -5.29
CA HIS A 18 13.13 -6.21 -5.74
C HIS A 18 14.48 -6.38 -5.04
N ILE A 19 14.48 -6.37 -3.70
CA ILE A 19 15.71 -6.52 -2.93
C ILE A 19 16.08 -7.99 -2.89
N GLY A 20 17.33 -8.31 -3.24
CA GLY A 20 17.87 -9.66 -3.17
C GLY A 20 18.94 -9.81 -2.09
N GLN A 21 19.69 -10.91 -2.18
CA GLN A 21 20.99 -11.04 -1.52
C GLN A 21 22.08 -10.64 -2.51
N ASP A 22 22.25 -9.32 -2.72
CA ASP A 22 23.34 -8.78 -3.54
C ASP A 22 24.67 -9.49 -3.22
N THR A 23 25.19 -10.24 -4.19
CA THR A 23 26.47 -10.95 -4.09
C THR A 23 27.62 -10.09 -4.64
N GLY A 24 27.34 -8.89 -5.15
CA GLY A 24 28.28 -8.04 -5.87
C GLY A 24 28.64 -8.55 -7.27
N ALA A 25 28.00 -9.64 -7.73
CA ALA A 25 28.24 -10.23 -9.05
C ALA A 25 27.19 -9.75 -10.05
N CYS A 26 27.64 -9.09 -11.12
CA CYS A 26 26.77 -8.59 -12.19
C CYS A 26 26.82 -9.52 -13.40
N TYR A 27 25.66 -10.02 -13.81
CA TYR A 27 25.46 -10.76 -15.05
C TYR A 27 24.27 -10.13 -15.79
N ASP A 28 24.56 -9.02 -16.49
CA ASP A 28 23.64 -8.17 -17.26
C ASP A 28 22.57 -7.36 -16.48
N ASP A 29 22.35 -6.09 -16.90
CA ASP A 29 21.52 -5.05 -16.26
C ASP A 29 21.77 -4.84 -14.75
N TYR A 30 22.70 -3.94 -14.43
CA TYR A 30 23.11 -3.59 -13.06
C TYR A 30 21.92 -3.12 -12.19
N LYS A 31 21.40 -4.01 -11.34
CA LYS A 31 20.49 -3.66 -10.24
C LYS A 31 21.24 -3.78 -8.92
N PHE A 32 21.53 -2.65 -8.29
CA PHE A 32 22.20 -2.63 -6.99
C PHE A 32 21.20 -2.31 -5.90
N ASP A 33 21.00 -3.26 -4.97
CA ASP A 33 20.14 -3.06 -3.81
C ASP A 33 20.53 -1.82 -3.02
N ILE A 34 21.83 -1.48 -2.96
CA ILE A 34 22.33 -0.32 -2.19
C ILE A 34 21.76 1.00 -2.71
N ASP A 35 21.62 1.15 -4.03
CA ASP A 35 21.10 2.38 -4.64
C ASP A 35 19.61 2.53 -4.32
N THR A 36 18.85 1.44 -4.42
CA THR A 36 17.44 1.39 -4.01
C THR A 36 17.28 1.73 -2.53
N LEU A 37 18.10 1.15 -1.65
CA LEU A 37 18.02 1.37 -0.21
C LEU A 37 18.39 2.82 0.17
N GLU A 38 19.43 3.40 -0.44
CA GLU A 38 19.79 4.81 -0.20
C GLU A 38 18.76 5.77 -0.80
N PHE A 39 18.14 5.43 -1.93
CA PHE A 39 17.00 6.18 -2.46
C PHE A 39 15.82 6.18 -1.48
N VAL A 40 15.37 5.00 -1.01
CA VAL A 40 14.26 4.88 -0.06
C VAL A 40 14.55 5.63 1.23
N LYS A 41 15.76 5.48 1.77
CA LYS A 41 16.22 6.24 2.95
C LYS A 41 16.13 7.74 2.72
N SER A 42 16.63 8.22 1.58
CA SER A 42 16.62 9.65 1.24
C SER A 42 15.19 10.17 1.08
N ALA A 43 14.30 9.42 0.44
CA ALA A 43 12.90 9.78 0.27
C ALA A 43 12.17 9.91 1.62
N ILE A 44 12.33 8.92 2.51
CA ILE A 44 11.76 8.97 3.87
C ILE A 44 12.27 10.20 4.63
N GLN A 45 13.57 10.49 4.56
CA GLN A 45 14.19 11.64 5.24
C GLN A 45 13.72 12.99 4.70
N GLN A 46 13.59 13.12 3.38
CA GLN A 46 13.15 14.36 2.73
C GLN A 46 11.69 14.67 3.01
N GLU A 47 10.83 13.66 3.09
CA GLU A 47 9.40 13.85 3.37
C GLU A 47 9.13 14.28 4.83
N GLY A 48 9.93 13.81 5.80
CA GLY A 48 9.99 14.31 7.18
C GLY A 48 8.81 13.95 8.11
N ASP A 49 7.58 14.32 7.77
CA ASP A 49 6.35 14.17 8.59
C ASP A 49 5.54 12.89 8.29
N VAL A 50 6.22 11.83 7.85
CA VAL A 50 5.59 10.55 7.45
C VAL A 50 5.20 9.74 8.69
N GLN A 51 3.97 9.21 8.70
CA GLN A 51 3.41 8.48 9.85
C GLN A 51 3.11 7.01 9.55
N LEU A 52 3.14 6.62 8.28
CA LEU A 52 2.90 5.25 7.85
C LEU A 52 3.63 4.99 6.52
N ILE A 53 4.21 3.81 6.39
CA ILE A 53 4.74 3.31 5.13
C ILE A 53 3.87 2.13 4.67
N VAL A 54 3.43 2.13 3.41
CA VAL A 54 2.69 1.01 2.81
C VAL A 54 3.51 0.43 1.68
N ILE A 55 3.86 -0.86 1.79
CA ILE A 55 4.67 -1.57 0.81
C ILE A 55 3.74 -2.43 -0.05
N THR A 56 3.63 -2.09 -1.33
CA THR A 56 2.65 -2.67 -2.26
C THR A 56 3.27 -3.75 -3.15
N GLY A 57 3.79 -4.83 -2.58
CA GLY A 57 4.36 -5.95 -3.34
C GLY A 57 5.74 -5.69 -3.95
N ASP A 58 6.29 -6.73 -4.58
CA ASP A 58 7.60 -6.77 -5.25
C ASP A 58 8.73 -6.22 -4.37
N MET A 59 8.70 -6.58 -3.08
CA MET A 59 9.74 -6.22 -2.13
C MET A 59 10.95 -7.16 -2.25
N ILE A 60 10.72 -8.44 -2.55
CA ILE A 60 11.72 -9.50 -2.51
C ILE A 60 12.07 -9.96 -3.94
N ASP A 61 13.35 -9.91 -4.31
CA ASP A 61 13.86 -10.60 -5.50
C ASP A 61 14.12 -12.08 -5.15
N VAL A 62 13.07 -12.90 -5.28
CA VAL A 62 13.11 -14.33 -4.98
C VAL A 62 14.20 -15.07 -5.76
N PRO A 63 14.41 -14.86 -7.08
CA PRO A 63 15.53 -15.45 -7.81
C PRO A 63 16.90 -15.21 -7.18
N GLN A 64 17.11 -14.02 -6.60
CA GLN A 64 18.37 -13.64 -5.94
C GLN A 64 18.36 -13.88 -4.42
N THR A 65 17.42 -14.67 -3.91
CA THR A 65 17.28 -14.92 -2.48
C THR A 65 17.53 -16.40 -2.14
N THR A 66 18.39 -16.62 -1.15
CA THR A 66 18.59 -17.91 -0.46
C THR A 66 17.96 -17.92 0.92
N HIS A 67 17.96 -16.78 1.63
CA HIS A 67 17.36 -16.62 2.97
C HIS A 67 16.43 -15.40 3.04
N TYR A 68 15.12 -15.64 3.01
CA TYR A 68 14.10 -14.58 2.96
C TYR A 68 14.19 -13.62 4.16
N GLY A 69 14.45 -14.13 5.37
CA GLY A 69 14.49 -13.29 6.57
C GLY A 69 15.58 -12.21 6.48
N SER A 70 16.73 -12.54 5.89
CA SER A 70 17.82 -11.58 5.69
C SER A 70 17.46 -10.51 4.67
N VAL A 71 16.75 -10.91 3.60
CA VAL A 71 16.31 -10.00 2.54
C VAL A 71 15.21 -9.06 3.04
N VAL A 72 14.21 -9.59 3.77
CA VAL A 72 13.18 -8.77 4.41
C VAL A 72 13.80 -7.74 5.35
N LEU A 73 14.77 -8.15 6.18
CA LEU A 73 15.48 -7.21 7.07
C LEU A 73 16.30 -6.17 6.31
N LYS A 74 16.94 -6.56 5.19
CA LYS A 74 17.69 -5.67 4.31
C LYS A 74 16.76 -4.64 3.65
N ALA A 75 15.68 -5.10 3.02
CA ALA A 75 14.68 -4.29 2.34
C ALA A 75 14.03 -3.27 3.29
N LEU A 76 13.67 -3.70 4.49
CA LEU A 76 13.05 -2.86 5.50
C LEU A 76 14.06 -2.03 6.31
N SER A 77 15.37 -2.14 6.06
CA SER A 77 16.38 -1.44 6.85
C SER A 77 16.20 0.10 6.87
N PRO A 78 15.78 0.79 5.79
CA PRO A 78 15.48 2.23 5.86
C PRO A 78 14.22 2.53 6.70
N VAL A 79 13.22 1.65 6.63
CA VAL A 79 11.96 1.74 7.39
C VAL A 79 12.22 1.55 8.88
N PHE A 80 13.05 0.58 9.28
CA PHE A 80 13.40 0.39 10.68
C PHE A 80 14.21 1.55 11.26
N LYS A 81 15.11 2.13 10.46
CA LYS A 81 15.90 3.29 10.89
C LYS A 81 15.04 4.54 11.09
N SER A 82 13.95 4.70 10.35
CA SER A 82 13.04 5.84 10.54
C SER A 82 12.10 5.66 11.74
N GLY A 83 11.88 4.41 12.19
CA GLY A 83 10.97 4.09 13.28
C GLY A 83 9.49 4.27 12.90
N ILE A 84 9.19 4.51 11.62
CA ILE A 84 7.83 4.68 11.11
C ILE A 84 7.19 3.29 10.98
N PRO A 85 5.94 3.09 11.47
CA PRO A 85 5.28 1.82 11.31
C PRO A 85 4.91 1.57 9.84
N PHE A 86 4.73 0.30 9.49
CA PHE A 86 4.53 -0.09 8.10
C PHE A 86 3.49 -1.19 7.93
N ILE A 87 2.99 -1.29 6.70
CA ILE A 87 2.16 -2.36 6.17
C ILE A 87 2.87 -2.93 4.95
N PHE A 88 2.71 -4.22 4.72
CA PHE A 88 3.19 -4.93 3.54
C PHE A 88 2.03 -5.68 2.90
N THR A 89 2.01 -5.77 1.57
CA THR A 89 1.13 -6.65 0.79
C THR A 89 1.94 -7.53 -0.16
N PHE A 90 1.52 -8.77 -0.37
CA PHE A 90 2.15 -9.68 -1.34
C PHE A 90 1.73 -9.42 -2.79
N GLU A 91 2.68 -9.69 -3.67
CA GLU A 91 2.51 -10.03 -5.08
C GLU A 91 3.05 -11.45 -5.39
N ASP A 92 2.80 -11.98 -6.59
CA ASP A 92 3.23 -13.32 -7.03
C ASP A 92 4.77 -13.53 -7.03
N SER A 93 5.56 -12.47 -7.13
CA SER A 93 7.02 -12.47 -7.23
C SER A 93 7.72 -12.51 -5.87
N ASP A 94 7.00 -12.14 -4.80
CA ASP A 94 7.54 -12.05 -3.43
C ASP A 94 7.75 -13.41 -2.76
N TYR A 95 7.22 -14.50 -3.34
CA TYR A 95 7.27 -15.84 -2.75
C TYR A 95 7.34 -16.94 -3.81
N ARG A 96 7.50 -18.20 -3.37
CA ARG A 96 7.37 -19.36 -4.26
C ARG A 96 6.28 -20.28 -3.75
N CYS A 97 5.44 -20.76 -4.66
CA CYS A 97 4.43 -21.78 -4.34
C CYS A 97 5.05 -23.10 -3.85
N THR A 98 6.34 -23.34 -4.14
CA THR A 98 7.09 -24.52 -3.70
C THR A 98 8.47 -24.14 -3.17
N GLY A 99 8.93 -24.81 -2.10
CA GLY A 99 10.27 -24.62 -1.52
C GLY A 99 10.31 -23.80 -0.22
N HIS A 100 11.49 -23.27 0.12
CA HIS A 100 11.80 -22.54 1.36
C HIS A 100 11.31 -21.08 1.40
N PHE A 101 10.57 -20.63 0.39
CA PHE A 101 10.02 -19.28 0.27
C PHE A 101 8.50 -19.33 0.41
N ASN A 102 8.03 -19.98 1.48
CA ASN A 102 6.61 -20.14 1.65
C ASN A 102 6.01 -18.81 2.15
N LYS A 103 4.85 -18.46 1.59
CA LYS A 103 4.18 -17.18 1.84
C LYS A 103 3.84 -16.98 3.32
N ILE A 104 3.55 -18.06 4.05
CA ILE A 104 3.15 -18.05 5.46
C ILE A 104 4.33 -17.69 6.37
N GLU A 105 5.51 -18.24 6.10
CA GLU A 105 6.75 -17.97 6.83
C GLU A 105 7.19 -16.53 6.64
N ILE A 106 7.15 -16.04 5.39
CA ILE A 106 7.46 -14.64 5.08
C ILE A 106 6.49 -13.71 5.83
N LEU A 107 5.19 -14.01 5.78
CA LEU A 107 4.18 -13.23 6.51
C LEU A 107 4.45 -13.23 8.01
N ASN A 108 4.56 -14.41 8.63
CA ASN A 108 4.71 -14.54 10.08
C ASN A 108 6.00 -13.86 10.57
N PHE A 109 7.09 -14.02 9.82
CA PHE A 109 8.33 -13.31 10.11
C PHE A 109 8.12 -11.80 10.02
N THR A 110 7.58 -11.30 8.91
CA THR A 110 7.39 -9.86 8.68
C THR A 110 6.44 -9.22 9.69
N ALA A 111 5.32 -9.88 9.99
CA ALA A 111 4.34 -9.45 10.99
C ALA A 111 4.89 -9.49 12.42
N SER A 112 5.94 -10.28 12.69
CA SER A 112 6.63 -10.27 13.99
C SER A 112 7.57 -9.06 14.17
N LEU A 113 7.89 -8.34 13.10
CA LEU A 113 8.80 -7.19 13.15
C LEU A 113 8.11 -5.98 13.78
N ARG A 114 8.88 -5.22 14.55
CA ARG A 114 8.38 -4.03 15.25
C ARG A 114 7.81 -3.03 14.25
N GLY A 115 6.59 -2.55 14.54
CA GLY A 115 5.92 -1.53 13.74
C GLY A 115 5.17 -2.08 12.53
N CYS A 116 5.17 -3.40 12.30
CA CYS A 116 4.32 -4.01 11.29
C CYS A 116 2.85 -4.03 11.76
N TYR A 117 1.94 -3.60 10.90
CA TYR A 117 0.49 -3.67 11.15
C TYR A 117 -0.19 -4.90 10.55
N ASN A 118 0.53 -5.71 9.77
CA ASN A 118 0.01 -6.98 9.28
C ASN A 118 -0.24 -7.94 10.43
N LYS A 119 -1.22 -8.82 10.24
CA LYS A 119 -1.55 -9.88 11.19
C LYS A 119 -0.70 -11.10 10.92
N GLN A 120 -0.43 -11.88 11.97
CA GLN A 120 0.11 -13.22 11.84
C GLN A 120 -0.94 -14.16 11.25
N TYR A 121 -0.48 -15.25 10.66
CA TYR A 121 -1.31 -16.20 9.93
C TYR A 121 -2.51 -16.70 10.74
N ASP A 122 -2.30 -17.01 12.02
CA ASP A 122 -3.34 -17.58 12.90
C ASP A 122 -4.48 -16.58 13.20
N ASP A 123 -4.26 -15.28 12.98
CA ASP A 123 -5.24 -14.21 13.21
C ASP A 123 -5.99 -13.77 11.93
N LEU A 124 -5.75 -14.46 10.81
CA LEU A 124 -6.33 -14.12 9.51
C LEU A 124 -7.74 -14.66 9.32
N ASP A 125 -8.52 -13.99 8.47
CA ASP A 125 -9.73 -14.58 7.90
C ASP A 125 -9.34 -15.45 6.70
N HIS A 126 -9.14 -16.76 6.92
CA HIS A 126 -8.69 -17.70 5.89
C HIS A 126 -9.69 -17.89 4.72
N ARG A 127 -10.86 -17.25 4.75
CA ARG A 127 -11.79 -17.21 3.61
C ARG A 127 -11.45 -16.10 2.61
N LEU A 128 -10.60 -15.16 3.02
CA LEU A 128 -10.11 -14.08 2.17
C LEU A 128 -8.96 -14.60 1.31
N HIS A 129 -8.98 -14.29 0.01
CA HIS A 129 -7.84 -14.58 -0.86
C HIS A 129 -6.68 -13.64 -0.53
N GLY A 130 -5.44 -14.15 -0.58
CA GLY A 130 -4.27 -13.46 -0.07
C GLY A 130 -4.15 -13.54 1.45
N LEU A 131 -2.97 -13.24 1.98
CA LEU A 131 -2.66 -13.38 3.41
C LEU A 131 -2.41 -12.04 4.11
N SER A 132 -1.95 -11.02 3.39
CA SER A 132 -1.61 -9.74 3.99
C SER A 132 -2.70 -8.67 3.86
N ASN A 133 -3.85 -8.97 3.27
CA ASN A 133 -4.96 -8.04 3.16
C ASN A 133 -5.40 -7.47 4.51
N GLY A 134 -5.85 -6.21 4.51
CA GLY A 134 -6.38 -5.63 5.71
C GLY A 134 -6.95 -4.24 5.54
N ASN A 135 -7.29 -3.66 6.70
CA ASN A 135 -7.87 -2.35 6.80
C ASN A 135 -7.41 -1.70 8.11
N LEU A 136 -6.72 -0.57 8.00
CA LEU A 136 -6.23 0.21 9.09
C LEU A 136 -7.07 1.49 9.25
N LYS A 137 -7.72 1.59 10.41
CA LYS A 137 -8.41 2.82 10.84
C LYS A 137 -7.40 3.83 11.38
N ILE A 138 -7.47 5.04 10.88
CA ILE A 138 -6.70 6.19 11.38
C ILE A 138 -7.65 7.10 12.16
N CYS A 139 -7.32 7.34 13.41
CA CYS A 139 -8.08 8.20 14.31
C CYS A 139 -7.23 9.40 14.72
N ASN A 140 -7.76 10.60 14.49
CA ASN A 140 -7.20 11.83 15.03
C ASN A 140 -7.81 12.06 16.42
N VAL A 141 -6.95 12.20 17.42
CA VAL A 141 -7.34 12.49 18.79
C VAL A 141 -6.71 13.82 19.18
N GLN A 142 -7.54 14.71 19.75
CA GLN A 142 -7.02 15.93 20.38
C GLN A 142 -6.25 15.55 21.64
N SER A 143 -5.04 16.08 21.80
CA SER A 143 -4.28 15.89 23.05
C SER A 143 -5.10 16.42 24.21
N THR A 144 -5.23 15.61 25.26
CA THR A 144 -5.99 15.97 26.47
C THR A 144 -5.11 16.54 27.59
N SER A 145 -3.80 16.69 27.35
CA SER A 145 -2.83 17.21 28.32
C SER A 145 -1.78 18.10 27.65
N GLU A 146 -1.22 19.04 28.42
CA GLU A 146 -0.05 19.86 28.03
C GLU A 146 1.19 18.99 27.75
N ASP A 147 1.26 17.79 28.35
CA ASP A 147 2.35 16.81 28.16
C ASP A 147 2.16 15.87 26.95
N GLY A 148 1.10 16.06 26.14
CA GLY A 148 0.89 15.27 24.92
C GLY A 148 0.38 13.83 25.13
N GLN A 149 0.01 13.43 26.34
CA GLN A 149 -0.48 12.09 26.61
C GLN A 149 -1.90 11.88 26.06
N ILE A 150 -2.08 10.75 25.36
CA ILE A 150 -3.35 10.34 24.75
C ILE A 150 -4.03 9.33 25.68
N ASN A 151 -5.19 9.68 26.22
CA ASN A 151 -6.02 8.72 26.95
C ASN A 151 -6.81 7.86 25.96
N LEU A 152 -6.33 6.64 25.70
CA LEU A 152 -6.98 5.69 24.80
C LEU A 152 -8.40 5.29 25.25
N GLN A 153 -8.74 5.43 26.53
CA GLN A 153 -10.07 5.10 27.08
C GLN A 153 -11.10 6.20 26.80
N ASN A 154 -10.66 7.41 26.44
CA ASN A 154 -11.51 8.56 26.11
C ASN A 154 -11.63 8.80 24.59
N LEU A 155 -11.10 7.90 23.75
CA LEU A 155 -11.41 7.90 22.31
C LEU A 155 -12.92 7.78 22.17
N SER A 156 -13.59 8.89 21.85
CA SER A 156 -15.01 8.86 21.49
C SER A 156 -15.23 7.77 20.46
N LEU A 157 -16.39 7.11 20.49
CA LEU A 157 -16.88 6.16 19.49
C LEU A 157 -17.09 6.79 18.09
N LYS A 158 -16.38 7.88 17.79
CA LYS A 158 -16.41 8.58 16.52
C LYS A 158 -15.91 7.65 15.42
N PRO A 159 -16.47 7.77 14.20
CA PRO A 159 -15.95 7.05 13.04
C PRO A 159 -14.48 7.43 12.81
N ALA A 160 -13.72 6.51 12.22
CA ALA A 160 -12.32 6.76 11.88
C ALA A 160 -12.23 7.98 10.95
N ASN A 161 -11.22 8.83 11.14
CA ASN A 161 -10.98 10.01 10.30
C ASN A 161 -10.51 9.62 8.90
N ALA A 162 -9.75 8.52 8.81
CA ALA A 162 -9.38 7.91 7.55
C ALA A 162 -9.34 6.38 7.64
N LEU A 163 -9.47 5.76 6.48
CA LEU A 163 -9.45 4.33 6.27
C LEU A 163 -8.38 3.99 5.23
N VAL A 164 -7.42 3.15 5.62
CA VAL A 164 -6.38 2.64 4.72
C VAL A 164 -6.65 1.16 4.50
N THR A 165 -7.18 0.83 3.33
CA THR A 165 -7.39 -0.55 2.90
C THR A 165 -6.21 -0.99 2.04
N TYR A 166 -5.74 -2.21 2.23
CA TYR A 166 -4.61 -2.77 1.49
C TYR A 166 -4.91 -4.21 1.11
N LEU A 167 -4.62 -4.58 -0.15
CA LEU A 167 -4.98 -5.88 -0.71
C LEU A 167 -3.76 -6.54 -1.39
N ASP A 168 -3.63 -7.84 -1.20
CA ASP A 168 -2.75 -8.68 -2.03
C ASP A 168 -3.28 -8.66 -3.47
N SER A 169 -2.39 -8.77 -4.46
CA SER A 169 -2.78 -8.72 -5.88
C SER A 169 -2.34 -9.95 -6.66
N GLU A 170 -2.50 -11.13 -6.06
CA GLU A 170 -2.03 -12.39 -6.63
C GLU A 170 -2.81 -12.81 -7.88
N GLY A 171 -2.11 -13.38 -8.85
CA GLY A 171 -2.65 -13.69 -10.16
C GLY A 171 -3.12 -12.45 -10.92
N LYS A 172 -2.45 -11.32 -10.70
CA LYS A 172 -2.68 -10.04 -11.40
C LYS A 172 -4.08 -9.45 -11.22
N MET A 173 -4.77 -9.79 -10.13
CA MET A 173 -6.15 -9.36 -9.92
C MET A 173 -6.55 -9.23 -8.46
N VAL A 174 -7.59 -8.43 -8.24
CA VAL A 174 -8.40 -8.50 -7.01
C VAL A 174 -9.49 -9.56 -7.19
N LYS A 175 -9.53 -10.56 -6.30
CA LYS A 175 -10.53 -11.63 -6.30
C LYS A 175 -11.85 -11.21 -5.66
N ASP A 176 -12.92 -11.94 -5.96
CA ASP A 176 -14.26 -11.70 -5.40
C ASP A 176 -14.30 -11.70 -3.87
N SER A 177 -13.51 -12.56 -3.20
CA SER A 177 -13.47 -12.57 -1.74
C SER A 177 -12.90 -11.26 -1.15
N GLN A 178 -11.95 -10.64 -1.86
CA GLN A 178 -11.37 -9.34 -1.53
C GLN A 178 -12.32 -8.19 -1.86
N ALA A 179 -12.98 -8.22 -3.02
CA ALA A 179 -14.04 -7.26 -3.36
C ALA A 179 -15.17 -7.25 -2.30
N ASN A 180 -15.62 -8.45 -1.91
CA ASN A 180 -16.61 -8.60 -0.83
C ASN A 180 -16.09 -8.12 0.53
N TYR A 181 -14.80 -8.32 0.83
CA TYR A 181 -14.17 -7.78 2.04
C TYR A 181 -14.23 -6.25 2.05
N VAL A 182 -13.82 -5.61 0.95
CA VAL A 182 -13.88 -4.15 0.80
C VAL A 182 -15.29 -3.63 1.00
N TYR A 183 -16.29 -4.26 0.39
CA TYR A 183 -17.69 -3.91 0.57
C TYR A 183 -18.13 -4.00 2.04
N ARG A 184 -17.80 -5.11 2.73
CA ARG A 184 -18.19 -5.34 4.14
C ARG A 184 -17.57 -4.34 5.10
N VAL A 185 -16.28 -4.01 4.93
CA VAL A 185 -15.61 -3.06 5.82
C VAL A 185 -16.22 -1.67 5.65
N ASN A 186 -16.55 -1.28 4.42
CA ASN A 186 -17.19 0.00 4.13
C ASN A 186 -18.60 0.14 4.72
N HIS A 187 -19.42 -0.91 4.66
CA HIS A 187 -20.80 -0.86 5.16
C HIS A 187 -20.91 -1.01 6.68
N LYS A 188 -20.04 -1.81 7.31
CA LYS A 188 -20.15 -2.11 8.75
C LYS A 188 -19.41 -1.12 9.65
N GLN A 189 -18.31 -0.54 9.17
CA GLN A 189 -17.34 0.09 10.06
C GLN A 189 -16.99 1.54 9.72
N SER A 190 -17.40 2.04 8.55
CA SER A 190 -16.86 3.29 8.00
C SER A 190 -17.79 3.95 6.99
N SER A 191 -19.11 3.83 7.13
CA SER A 191 -20.08 4.55 6.29
C SER A 191 -19.82 6.06 6.33
N ASP A 192 -19.41 6.54 7.51
CA ASP A 192 -19.24 7.96 7.81
C ASP A 192 -17.77 8.41 7.71
N THR A 193 -16.84 7.50 7.40
CA THR A 193 -15.42 7.86 7.21
C THR A 193 -15.24 8.49 5.84
N GLU A 194 -14.91 9.78 5.83
CA GLU A 194 -14.81 10.54 4.59
C GLU A 194 -13.55 10.18 3.78
N ASN A 195 -12.42 9.92 4.44
CA ASN A 195 -11.14 9.71 3.75
C ASN A 195 -10.83 8.22 3.64
N LYS A 196 -10.96 7.66 2.45
CA LYS A 196 -10.72 6.24 2.20
C LYS A 196 -9.67 6.07 1.09
N LEU A 197 -8.62 5.33 1.39
CA LEU A 197 -7.50 5.04 0.51
C LEU A 197 -7.40 3.54 0.31
N LEU A 198 -7.13 3.11 -0.91
CA LEU A 198 -6.90 1.71 -1.26
C LEU A 198 -5.47 1.56 -1.78
N PHE A 199 -4.75 0.55 -1.31
CA PHE A 199 -3.42 0.19 -1.77
C PHE A 199 -3.44 -1.25 -2.29
N LEU A 200 -2.84 -1.49 -3.44
CA LEU A 200 -2.66 -2.81 -4.04
C LEU A 200 -1.44 -2.76 -4.96
N HIS A 201 -1.00 -3.89 -5.52
CA HIS A 201 0.16 -3.89 -6.41
C HIS A 201 -0.24 -3.69 -7.88
N TYR A 202 -1.11 -4.54 -8.42
CA TYR A 202 -1.49 -4.46 -9.83
C TYR A 202 -2.45 -3.29 -10.10
N PRO A 203 -2.32 -2.60 -11.25
CA PRO A 203 -3.22 -1.51 -11.61
C PRO A 203 -4.67 -1.98 -11.78
N LEU A 204 -5.61 -1.05 -11.67
CA LEU A 204 -7.03 -1.31 -11.99
C LEU A 204 -7.32 -1.05 -13.47
N PRO A 205 -8.33 -1.71 -14.05
CA PRO A 205 -8.75 -1.48 -15.44
C PRO A 205 -9.34 -0.08 -15.60
N ASN A 206 -8.51 0.92 -15.87
CA ASN A 206 -8.92 2.31 -16.04
C ASN A 206 -8.75 2.79 -17.49
N SER A 207 -9.65 3.69 -17.89
CA SER A 207 -9.50 4.50 -19.09
C SER A 207 -8.62 5.70 -18.76
N ARG A 208 -7.54 5.89 -19.51
CA ARG A 208 -6.73 7.11 -19.42
C ARG A 208 -7.63 8.33 -19.68
N PRO A 209 -7.56 9.39 -18.86
CA PRO A 209 -8.34 10.60 -19.11
C PRO A 209 -8.00 11.15 -20.50
N LYS A 210 -9.03 11.42 -21.31
CA LYS A 210 -8.87 12.12 -22.59
C LYS A 210 -8.78 13.62 -22.33
N GLY A 211 -7.62 14.24 -22.55
CA GLY A 211 -7.42 15.69 -22.44
C GLY A 211 -6.09 16.09 -21.80
N THR A 212 -5.88 17.40 -21.62
CA THR A 212 -4.65 17.94 -21.01
C THR A 212 -4.75 17.87 -19.50
N VAL A 213 -4.13 16.86 -18.88
CA VAL A 213 -3.95 16.78 -17.43
C VAL A 213 -2.66 17.50 -17.04
N LYS A 214 -2.73 18.44 -16.10
CA LYS A 214 -1.54 19.12 -15.57
C LYS A 214 -0.85 18.19 -14.56
N LEU A 215 -0.03 17.27 -15.06
CA LEU A 215 0.87 16.48 -14.24
C LEU A 215 2.11 17.31 -13.89
N ILE A 216 2.49 17.33 -12.61
CA ILE A 216 3.69 18.02 -12.12
C ILE A 216 4.96 17.18 -12.40
N VAL A 217 4.79 15.98 -12.96
CA VAL A 217 5.85 15.00 -13.25
C VAL A 217 5.84 14.62 -14.73
N SER A 218 6.98 14.17 -15.26
CA SER A 218 7.10 13.65 -16.61
C SER A 218 6.31 12.35 -16.75
N TYR A 219 5.11 12.42 -17.34
CA TYR A 219 4.32 11.26 -17.74
C TYR A 219 5.11 10.40 -18.74
N ASN A 220 5.35 9.13 -18.44
CA ASN A 220 6.26 8.31 -19.25
C ASN A 220 5.71 6.93 -19.66
N GLU A 221 4.39 6.74 -19.62
CA GLU A 221 3.78 5.46 -19.98
C GLU A 221 3.43 5.32 -21.47
N LYS A 222 3.83 4.19 -22.07
CA LYS A 222 3.76 3.91 -23.52
C LYS A 222 3.00 2.61 -23.89
N HIS A 223 2.44 1.87 -22.93
CA HIS A 223 1.80 0.56 -23.16
C HIS A 223 0.48 0.38 -22.40
N GLU A 224 -0.32 -0.63 -22.76
CA GLU A 224 -1.54 -1.01 -22.04
C GLU A 224 -1.22 -1.56 -20.64
N LEU A 225 -2.07 -1.25 -19.66
CA LEU A 225 -1.93 -1.71 -18.29
C LEU A 225 -2.18 -3.22 -18.18
N VAL A 226 -1.37 -3.91 -17.40
CA VAL A 226 -1.52 -5.36 -17.18
C VAL A 226 -2.36 -5.59 -15.93
N THR A 227 -3.62 -5.98 -16.11
CA THR A 227 -4.50 -6.36 -15.00
C THR A 227 -5.62 -7.29 -15.45
N GLU A 228 -5.90 -8.28 -14.64
CA GLU A 228 -7.03 -9.20 -14.80
C GLU A 228 -8.18 -8.82 -13.84
N THR A 229 -8.05 -7.72 -13.10
CA THR A 229 -9.11 -7.22 -12.22
C THR A 229 -10.31 -6.79 -13.05
N GLY A 230 -11.51 -7.25 -12.68
CA GLY A 230 -12.73 -6.87 -13.39
C GLY A 230 -13.12 -5.40 -13.16
N LYS A 231 -13.65 -4.73 -14.20
CA LYS A 231 -14.15 -3.34 -14.13
C LYS A 231 -15.20 -3.12 -13.03
N LYS A 232 -15.95 -4.17 -12.66
CA LYS A 232 -16.91 -4.13 -11.56
C LYS A 232 -16.26 -3.70 -10.24
N PHE A 233 -15.05 -4.18 -9.94
CA PHE A 233 -14.37 -3.82 -8.71
C PHE A 233 -14.06 -2.32 -8.64
N LEU A 234 -13.65 -1.72 -9.77
CA LEU A 234 -13.47 -0.27 -9.88
C LEU A 234 -14.76 0.49 -9.56
N GLU A 235 -15.89 0.06 -10.09
CA GLU A 235 -17.19 0.69 -9.79
C GLU A 235 -17.60 0.50 -8.33
N ASP A 236 -17.34 -0.68 -7.75
CA ASP A 236 -17.64 -0.98 -6.35
C ASP A 236 -16.82 -0.10 -5.39
N ILE A 237 -15.53 0.16 -5.67
CA ILE A 237 -14.70 1.04 -4.84
C ILE A 237 -15.10 2.52 -4.98
N LYS A 238 -15.50 2.96 -6.18
CA LYS A 238 -16.07 4.30 -6.39
C LYS A 238 -17.35 4.48 -5.57
N ALA A 239 -18.28 3.53 -5.70
CA ALA A 239 -19.53 3.53 -4.95
C ALA A 239 -19.30 3.43 -3.43
N SER A 240 -18.24 2.77 -2.99
CA SER A 240 -17.84 2.68 -1.58
C SER A 240 -17.18 3.96 -1.03
N GLY A 241 -16.95 4.97 -1.88
CA GLY A 241 -16.41 6.27 -1.49
C GLY A 241 -14.90 6.30 -1.30
N TYR A 242 -14.14 5.39 -1.92
CA TYR A 242 -12.69 5.56 -2.00
C TYR A 242 -12.34 6.87 -2.72
N LYS A 243 -11.29 7.54 -2.26
CA LYS A 243 -10.84 8.82 -2.83
C LYS A 243 -9.60 8.66 -3.70
N ALA A 244 -8.74 7.70 -3.39
CA ALA A 244 -7.55 7.39 -4.17
C ALA A 244 -7.25 5.89 -4.08
N VAL A 245 -6.59 5.40 -5.13
CA VAL A 245 -6.13 4.02 -5.26
C VAL A 245 -4.67 4.06 -5.69
N ALA A 246 -3.84 3.38 -4.91
CA ALA A 246 -2.40 3.33 -5.06
C ALA A 246 -1.91 1.98 -5.51
N VAL A 247 -1.10 2.01 -6.56
CA VAL A 247 -0.66 0.83 -7.32
C VAL A 247 0.83 0.91 -7.66
N GLY A 248 1.41 -0.24 -7.99
CA GLY A 248 2.81 -0.40 -8.40
C GLY A 248 2.90 -1.07 -9.77
N HIS A 249 3.72 -2.12 -9.87
CA HIS A 249 3.87 -3.05 -10.99
C HIS A 249 4.50 -2.49 -12.28
N GLU A 250 4.06 -1.32 -12.72
CA GLU A 250 4.44 -0.79 -14.05
C GLU A 250 5.86 -0.19 -14.06
N HIS A 251 6.50 -0.08 -12.88
CA HIS A 251 7.81 0.55 -12.65
C HIS A 251 7.90 1.96 -13.27
N LYS A 252 6.76 2.66 -13.33
CA LYS A 252 6.58 3.93 -14.02
C LYS A 252 5.74 4.87 -13.16
N THR A 253 5.93 6.16 -13.38
CA THR A 253 5.08 7.20 -12.81
C THR A 253 3.93 7.50 -13.78
N ASP A 254 2.73 7.05 -13.43
CA ASP A 254 1.47 7.33 -14.11
C ASP A 254 0.43 7.77 -13.06
N ALA A 255 -0.60 8.50 -13.49
CA ALA A 255 -1.78 8.78 -12.69
C ALA A 255 -3.03 8.70 -13.57
N CYS A 256 -4.01 7.94 -13.09
CA CYS A 256 -5.34 7.87 -13.70
C CYS A 256 -6.34 8.76 -12.94
N ILE A 257 -7.30 9.32 -13.67
CA ILE A 257 -8.43 10.08 -13.11
C ILE A 257 -9.71 9.33 -13.48
N TRP A 258 -10.67 9.28 -12.56
CA TRP A 258 -11.99 8.73 -12.84
C TRP A 258 -12.77 9.69 -13.74
N GLU A 259 -13.35 9.18 -14.82
CA GLU A 259 -14.24 9.97 -15.66
C GLU A 259 -15.54 10.25 -14.88
N GLU A 260 -15.75 11.50 -14.45
CA GLU A 260 -17.01 11.96 -13.90
C GLU A 260 -17.91 12.42 -15.04
N ASN A 261 -19.09 11.81 -15.20
CA ASN A 261 -20.08 12.18 -16.22
C ASN A 261 -20.80 13.52 -15.89
N THR A 262 -20.11 14.55 -15.38
CA THR A 262 -20.74 15.81 -15.02
C THR A 262 -19.83 17.03 -15.24
N ILE A 263 -20.18 17.81 -16.26
CA ILE A 263 -19.92 19.25 -16.51
C ILE A 263 -18.84 19.89 -15.62
N MET A 264 -17.67 20.15 -16.22
CA MET A 264 -16.65 21.16 -15.83
C MET A 264 -16.67 21.57 -14.35
N LEU A 265 -16.16 20.70 -13.47
CA LEU A 265 -15.82 21.11 -12.12
C LEU A 265 -14.50 21.91 -12.12
N PRO A 266 -14.39 22.98 -11.31
CA PRO A 266 -13.14 23.69 -11.13
C PRO A 266 -12.06 22.75 -10.56
N LEU A 267 -10.80 23.02 -10.90
CA LEU A 267 -9.55 22.28 -10.57
C LEU A 267 -9.34 21.85 -9.08
N LYS A 268 -10.28 22.12 -8.17
CA LYS A 268 -10.24 21.76 -6.76
C LYS A 268 -10.71 20.33 -6.45
N ASP A 269 -11.37 19.66 -7.39
CA ASP A 269 -11.99 18.33 -7.16
C ASP A 269 -11.21 17.16 -7.81
N LEU A 270 -9.97 17.38 -8.25
CA LEU A 270 -9.11 16.33 -8.81
C LEU A 270 -8.73 15.29 -7.73
N ARG A 271 -9.34 14.11 -7.83
CA ARG A 271 -8.95 12.91 -7.10
C ARG A 271 -7.91 12.14 -7.92
N SER A 272 -6.65 12.20 -7.49
CA SER A 272 -5.54 11.50 -8.14
C SER A 272 -5.48 10.04 -7.70
N CYS A 273 -5.31 9.12 -8.66
CA CYS A 273 -4.72 7.83 -8.38
C CYS A 273 -3.20 8.05 -8.30
N PHE A 274 -2.67 8.06 -7.08
CA PHE A 274 -1.28 7.70 -6.79
C PHE A 274 -1.37 6.27 -6.35
#